data_AF-A0A2E3SBE1-F1
#
_entry.id   AF-A0A2E3SBE1-F1
#
_cell.length_a   1.000
_cell.length_b   1.000
_cell.length_c   1.000
_cell.angle_alpha   90.00
_cell.angle_beta   90.00
_cell.angle_gamma   90.00
#
_symmetry.space_group_name_H-M   'P 1'
#
loop_
_entity.id
_entity.type
_entity.pdbx_description
1 polymer ?
#
loop_
_entity_poly.entity_id
_entity_poly.type
_entity_poly.pdbx_seq_one_letter_code
_entity_poly.pdbx_strand_id
1 'polypeptide(L)'
;MAQYKYAGYPFAILYEDVNGSKGEDKIHQLIFGDWIEIKEPIKKKDGYVYVHCRGNDGWIKENELRNNRVLEVVFVDVGQGDGCHVVTPDDRHMLIDAGVSDNMYRYLKWRFAEFKKEWTFDELVISHPDMDHYQGFQKLAEEPNVFYKNLYHNGLFEFRDGTSDSGLGEVDSKGRKIYTSIIDSKQKVKEYLDKSENWQHPTKAHFNKKYGTLHKTLHDKDKIKNEVRVPNAGSYLPNYENGKEVSIKVLAPVFDTIDGKRGLRDFLSSKGKTKNGHSIVFKLEIGDISILLGGDLNIPAENFLLEHYSGLDTSFRSAQDENEFIEVARQTFECDIAKSCHHGSADFSSLFLKCLNPAVTIISSGDEESHSHPRPDTLGAIGVHGRGERPLIFSTELARSHRETEDKTKEAIVKERIRLAKAKTEKRKKAIQEKIDNLYESLFKRNVTVYGAINVRTDGKKCIIAQKLEKGSGGKRWDIYKIEKGRNGKFQYNSKHER
;
A
#
# COMPACT_ATOMS: atom_id res chain seq x y z
N MET A 1 -27.50 0.96 18.86
CA MET A 1 -26.36 0.85 17.91
C MET A 1 -25.09 0.95 18.73
N ALA A 2 -24.07 0.14 18.45
CA ALA A 2 -22.79 0.22 19.18
C ALA A 2 -22.17 1.61 18.98
N GLN A 3 -21.67 2.22 20.06
CA GLN A 3 -21.00 3.51 20.00
C GLN A 3 -19.50 3.29 19.78
N TYR A 4 -18.94 3.89 18.73
CA TYR A 4 -17.53 3.78 18.42
C TYR A 4 -16.78 5.08 18.75
N LYS A 5 -15.53 4.92 19.19
CA LYS A 5 -14.50 5.95 19.34
C LYS A 5 -13.22 5.46 18.66
N TYR A 6 -12.22 6.33 18.63
CA TYR A 6 -10.91 6.01 18.07
C TYR A 6 -9.80 6.36 19.05
N ALA A 7 -8.65 5.69 18.92
CA ALA A 7 -7.48 6.00 19.72
C ALA A 7 -6.94 7.41 19.40
N GLY A 8 -6.66 8.18 20.46
CA GLY A 8 -6.08 9.51 20.39
C GLY A 8 -4.62 9.52 19.98
N TYR A 9 -4.08 10.71 19.74
CA TYR A 9 -2.68 10.89 19.37
C TYR A 9 -1.76 10.83 20.60
N PRO A 10 -0.58 10.18 20.54
CA PRO A 10 -0.06 9.36 19.43
C PRO A 10 -0.52 7.90 19.49
N PHE A 11 -1.02 7.45 20.64
CA PHE A 11 -1.53 6.11 20.88
C PHE A 11 -2.46 6.15 22.12
N ALA A 12 -3.25 5.10 22.29
CA ALA A 12 -4.02 4.82 23.51
C ALA A 12 -3.60 3.46 24.08
N ILE A 13 -3.80 3.25 25.38
CA ILE A 13 -3.51 1.97 26.05
C ILE A 13 -4.80 1.36 26.58
N LEU A 14 -5.04 0.08 26.24
CA LEU A 14 -6.05 -0.75 26.86
C LEU A 14 -5.48 -1.42 28.11
N TYR A 15 -6.11 -1.19 29.25
CA TYR A 15 -5.74 -1.74 30.55
C TYR A 15 -6.75 -2.81 31.00
N GLU A 16 -6.31 -3.78 31.77
CA GLU A 16 -7.18 -4.79 32.40
C GLU A 16 -8.03 -4.17 33.52
N ASP A 17 -7.45 -3.24 34.30
CA ASP A 17 -8.13 -2.50 35.36
C ASP A 17 -7.83 -0.98 35.34
N VAL A 18 -8.34 -0.25 36.34
CA VAL A 18 -8.19 1.22 36.49
C VAL A 18 -7.25 1.65 37.64
N ASN A 19 -6.41 0.78 38.18
CA ASN A 19 -5.59 1.08 39.35
C ASN A 19 -4.44 2.07 39.02
N GLY A 20 -4.65 3.31 39.46
CA GLY A 20 -4.02 4.54 38.97
C GLY A 20 -2.53 4.78 39.20
N SER A 21 -1.67 3.77 39.40
CA SER A 21 -0.22 4.06 39.57
C SER A 21 0.78 2.91 39.34
N LYS A 22 0.35 1.69 39.05
CA LYS A 22 1.26 0.58 38.70
C LYS A 22 0.75 -0.10 37.43
N GLY A 23 1.24 0.33 36.27
CA GLY A 23 0.84 -0.18 34.96
C GLY A 23 1.32 -1.60 34.67
N GLU A 24 0.91 -2.56 35.51
CA GLU A 24 1.29 -3.97 35.36
C GLU A 24 0.36 -4.73 34.41
N ASP A 25 -0.90 -4.31 34.23
CA ASP A 25 -1.85 -5.06 33.39
C ASP A 25 -2.27 -4.33 32.09
N LYS A 26 -1.28 -4.00 31.25
CA LYS A 26 -1.55 -3.45 29.90
C LYS A 26 -1.85 -4.57 28.91
N ILE A 27 -3.02 -4.53 28.28
CA ILE A 27 -3.46 -5.53 27.31
C ILE A 27 -2.94 -5.19 25.90
N HIS A 28 -3.25 -3.98 25.41
CA HIS A 28 -2.89 -3.52 24.06
C HIS A 28 -2.41 -2.08 24.04
N GLN A 29 -1.42 -1.82 23.18
CA GLN A 29 -1.12 -0.48 22.69
C GLN A 29 -1.82 -0.28 21.34
N LEU A 30 -2.75 0.68 21.29
CA LEU A 30 -3.53 1.06 20.12
C LEU A 30 -2.89 2.29 19.48
N ILE A 31 -2.60 2.24 18.19
CA ILE A 31 -2.01 3.40 17.49
C ILE A 31 -3.08 4.41 17.10
N PHE A 32 -2.65 5.64 16.82
CA PHE A 32 -3.53 6.74 16.46
C PHE A 32 -4.61 6.35 15.43
N GLY A 33 -5.88 6.51 15.82
CA GLY A 33 -7.03 6.19 14.96
C GLY A 33 -7.54 4.74 15.01
N ASP A 34 -6.94 3.86 15.81
CA ASP A 34 -7.47 2.51 16.01
C ASP A 34 -8.90 2.53 16.54
N TRP A 35 -9.73 1.61 16.06
CA TRP A 35 -11.15 1.50 16.38
C TRP A 35 -11.38 0.95 17.78
N ILE A 36 -12.32 1.56 18.50
CA ILE A 36 -12.66 1.22 19.87
C ILE A 36 -14.19 1.22 20.01
N GLU A 37 -14.77 0.09 20.34
CA GLU A 37 -16.20 -0.03 20.67
C GLU A 37 -16.40 0.31 22.14
N ILE A 38 -17.27 1.27 22.50
CA ILE A 38 -17.66 1.43 23.91
C ILE A 38 -18.76 0.43 24.22
N LYS A 39 -18.58 -0.29 25.33
CA LYS A 39 -19.46 -1.39 25.71
C LYS A 39 -20.69 -0.85 26.43
N GLU A 40 -21.84 -1.41 26.08
CA GLU A 40 -23.12 -1.13 26.74
C GLU A 40 -23.43 -2.16 27.84
N PRO A 41 -23.99 -1.75 29.00
CA PRO A 41 -24.18 -0.36 29.41
C PRO A 41 -22.85 0.36 29.62
N ILE A 42 -22.76 1.64 29.27
CA ILE A 42 -21.53 2.45 29.43
C ILE A 42 -21.05 2.40 30.88
N LYS A 43 -19.85 1.85 31.10
CA LYS A 43 -19.17 1.84 32.40
C LYS A 43 -18.01 2.84 32.39
N LYS A 44 -18.01 3.73 33.39
CA LYS A 44 -16.93 4.71 33.62
C LYS A 44 -16.41 4.58 35.05
N LYS A 45 -15.11 4.74 35.24
CA LYS A 45 -14.47 4.71 36.55
C LYS A 45 -13.16 5.50 36.51
N ASP A 46 -12.96 6.44 37.42
CA ASP A 46 -11.71 7.19 37.62
C ASP A 46 -11.13 7.83 36.33
N GLY A 47 -11.99 8.34 35.44
CA GLY A 47 -11.57 8.92 34.15
C GLY A 47 -11.27 7.89 33.04
N TYR A 48 -11.60 6.62 33.26
CA TYR A 48 -11.56 5.54 32.28
C TYR A 48 -12.96 5.15 31.83
N VAL A 49 -13.06 4.62 30.61
CA VAL A 49 -14.26 4.01 30.05
C VAL A 49 -13.98 2.56 29.66
N TYR A 50 -14.96 1.68 29.89
CA TYR A 50 -14.89 0.27 29.53
C TYR A 50 -15.24 0.05 28.05
N VAL A 51 -14.38 -0.66 27.34
CA VAL A 51 -14.41 -0.77 25.87
C VAL A 51 -14.07 -2.18 25.40
N HIS A 52 -14.33 -2.43 24.12
CA HIS A 52 -13.83 -3.58 23.39
C HIS A 52 -12.99 -3.12 22.19
N CYS A 53 -11.78 -3.66 22.07
CA CYS A 53 -10.95 -3.43 20.89
C CYS A 53 -9.95 -4.57 20.71
N ARG A 54 -9.60 -4.86 19.45
CA ARG A 54 -8.67 -5.95 19.07
C ARG A 54 -8.99 -7.29 19.78
N GLY A 55 -10.28 -7.61 19.90
CA GLY A 55 -10.78 -8.86 20.48
C GLY A 55 -10.67 -8.98 22.01
N ASN A 56 -10.37 -7.89 22.72
CA ASN A 56 -10.26 -7.87 24.18
C ASN A 56 -11.12 -6.76 24.76
N ASP A 57 -11.74 -7.03 25.91
CA ASP A 57 -12.39 -6.01 26.71
C ASP A 57 -11.37 -5.41 27.69
N GLY A 58 -11.59 -4.16 28.10
CA GLY A 58 -10.75 -3.50 29.10
C GLY A 58 -11.11 -2.03 29.28
N TRP A 59 -10.20 -1.27 29.91
CA TRP A 59 -10.38 0.13 30.25
C TRP A 59 -9.42 1.02 29.45
N ILE A 60 -9.91 2.15 28.95
CA ILE A 60 -9.08 3.18 28.29
C ILE A 60 -9.36 4.54 28.96
N LYS A 61 -8.34 5.38 29.13
CA LYS A 61 -8.51 6.74 29.64
C LYS A 61 -9.33 7.57 28.67
N GLU A 62 -10.31 8.33 29.16
CA GLU A 62 -11.20 9.11 28.31
C GLU A 62 -10.45 10.17 27.47
N ASN A 63 -9.35 10.73 27.98
CA ASN A 63 -8.53 11.69 27.26
C ASN A 63 -7.60 11.06 26.19
N GLU A 64 -7.49 9.73 26.15
CA GLU A 64 -6.82 8.98 25.10
C GLU A 64 -7.79 8.56 23.99
N LEU A 65 -9.05 9.01 24.03
CA LEU A 65 -10.06 8.74 23.00
C LEU A 65 -10.33 9.99 22.15
N ARG A 66 -10.73 9.76 20.91
CA ARG A 66 -11.25 10.78 19.99
C ARG A 66 -12.53 10.31 19.30
N ASN A 67 -13.29 11.26 18.79
CA ASN A 67 -14.60 11.01 18.16
C ASN A 67 -14.49 10.71 16.67
N ASN A 68 -13.49 11.29 15.99
CA ASN A 68 -13.38 11.23 14.54
C ASN A 68 -12.30 10.23 14.15
N ARG A 69 -12.51 9.54 13.04
CA ARG A 69 -11.49 8.70 12.40
C ARG A 69 -10.32 9.57 11.91
N VAL A 70 -9.25 8.92 11.48
CA VAL A 70 -8.07 9.54 10.87
C VAL A 70 -7.83 8.86 9.54
N LEU A 71 -7.06 9.49 8.65
CA LEU A 71 -6.51 8.80 7.49
C LEU A 71 -5.56 7.70 7.97
N GLU A 72 -5.81 6.50 7.48
CA GLU A 72 -4.99 5.31 7.64
C GLU A 72 -4.40 4.96 6.28
N VAL A 73 -3.07 4.87 6.19
CA VAL A 73 -2.39 4.29 5.04
C VAL A 73 -1.48 3.18 5.56
N VAL A 74 -1.80 1.94 5.20
CA VAL A 74 -1.05 0.75 5.60
C VAL A 74 -0.32 0.23 4.39
N PHE A 75 1.00 0.40 4.38
CA PHE A 75 1.89 -0.30 3.44
C PHE A 75 2.02 -1.73 3.94
N VAL A 76 1.36 -2.65 3.23
CA VAL A 76 1.28 -4.05 3.58
C VAL A 76 2.56 -4.72 3.13
N ASP A 77 3.09 -5.58 3.99
CA ASP A 77 4.21 -6.44 3.63
C ASP A 77 3.74 -7.56 2.69
N VAL A 78 3.75 -7.28 1.39
CA VAL A 78 3.27 -8.19 0.37
C VAL A 78 4.33 -9.19 -0.14
N GLY A 79 5.53 -9.15 0.44
CA GLY A 79 6.69 -9.82 -0.16
C GLY A 79 7.23 -8.96 -1.29
N GLN A 80 7.48 -9.58 -2.45
CA GLN A 80 7.89 -8.85 -3.64
C GLN A 80 6.77 -7.92 -4.13
N GLY A 81 7.15 -6.66 -4.37
CA GLY A 81 6.32 -5.64 -4.98
C GLY A 81 5.54 -4.75 -4.01
N ASP A 82 4.42 -4.25 -4.49
CA ASP A 82 3.65 -3.20 -3.82
C ASP A 82 2.31 -3.64 -3.29
N GLY A 83 1.94 -3.15 -2.11
CA GLY A 83 0.59 -3.31 -1.58
C GLY A 83 0.27 -2.28 -0.52
N CYS A 84 -0.82 -1.57 -0.71
CA CYS A 84 -1.25 -0.51 0.18
C CYS A 84 -2.77 -0.56 0.41
N HIS A 85 -3.17 -0.41 1.67
CA HIS A 85 -4.57 -0.27 2.07
C HIS A 85 -4.78 1.11 2.69
N VAL A 86 -5.57 1.94 2.02
CA VAL A 86 -5.94 3.28 2.47
C VAL A 86 -7.34 3.23 3.05
N VAL A 87 -7.52 3.84 4.22
CA VAL A 87 -8.85 4.08 4.78
C VAL A 87 -8.98 5.52 5.23
N THR A 88 -9.96 6.21 4.64
CA THR A 88 -10.22 7.64 4.82
C THR A 88 -10.99 7.94 6.11
N PRO A 89 -11.05 9.21 6.56
CA PRO A 89 -11.83 9.60 7.74
C PRO A 89 -13.33 9.30 7.63
N ASP A 90 -13.89 9.33 6.42
CA ASP A 90 -15.29 8.99 6.12
C ASP A 90 -15.49 7.49 5.83
N ASP A 91 -14.53 6.66 6.24
CA ASP A 91 -14.55 5.20 6.21
C ASP A 91 -14.65 4.56 4.82
N ARG A 92 -14.15 5.26 3.80
CA ARG A 92 -13.93 4.66 2.47
C ARG A 92 -12.62 3.89 2.42
N HIS A 93 -12.67 2.71 1.84
CA HIS A 93 -11.55 1.78 1.75
C HIS A 93 -11.04 1.64 0.31
N MET A 94 -9.74 1.86 0.14
CA MET A 94 -9.05 1.76 -1.14
C MET A 94 -7.88 0.78 -1.03
N LEU A 95 -7.80 -0.15 -1.98
CA LEU A 95 -6.64 -1.03 -2.17
C LEU A 95 -5.83 -0.53 -3.35
N ILE A 96 -4.52 -0.39 -3.19
CA ILE A 96 -3.58 0.00 -4.24
C ILE A 96 -2.51 -1.07 -4.30
N ASP A 97 -2.50 -1.83 -5.39
CA ASP A 97 -1.62 -2.98 -5.60
C ASP A 97 -1.73 -4.06 -4.48
N ALA A 98 -1.15 -5.24 -4.70
CA ALA A 98 -1.30 -6.42 -3.85
C ALA A 98 -0.11 -7.39 -3.83
N GLY A 99 1.03 -7.05 -4.43
CA GLY A 99 2.19 -7.92 -4.53
C GLY A 99 1.99 -9.09 -5.50
N VAL A 100 2.94 -10.02 -5.48
CA VAL A 100 2.89 -11.27 -6.27
C VAL A 100 1.97 -12.32 -5.64
N SER A 101 2.07 -12.47 -4.31
CA SER A 101 1.56 -13.62 -3.55
C SER A 101 0.26 -13.31 -2.82
N ASP A 102 -0.18 -14.18 -1.91
CA ASP A 102 -1.45 -14.01 -1.19
C ASP A 102 -1.36 -13.15 0.06
N ASN A 103 -0.31 -12.35 0.20
CA ASN A 103 -0.06 -11.60 1.42
C ASN A 103 -1.15 -10.55 1.68
N MET A 104 -1.51 -9.78 0.65
CA MET A 104 -2.61 -8.82 0.72
C MET A 104 -3.93 -9.53 1.12
N TYR A 105 -4.26 -10.67 0.49
CA TYR A 105 -5.45 -11.45 0.83
C TYR A 105 -5.46 -11.86 2.31
N ARG A 106 -4.35 -12.39 2.85
CA ARG A 106 -4.23 -12.79 4.26
C ARG A 106 -4.37 -11.61 5.21
N TYR A 107 -3.72 -10.48 4.90
CA TYR A 107 -3.86 -9.22 5.64
C TYR A 107 -5.33 -8.80 5.74
N LEU A 108 -6.05 -8.78 4.61
CA LEU A 108 -7.44 -8.35 4.59
C LEU A 108 -8.36 -9.36 5.29
N LYS A 109 -8.16 -10.67 5.13
CA LYS A 109 -8.93 -11.67 5.91
C LYS A 109 -8.81 -11.42 7.41
N TRP A 110 -7.60 -11.18 7.91
CA TRP A 110 -7.43 -10.87 9.33
C TRP A 110 -8.16 -9.59 9.72
N ARG A 111 -8.03 -8.53 8.91
CA ARG A 111 -8.63 -7.22 9.21
C ARG A 111 -10.16 -7.22 9.16
N PHE A 112 -10.75 -7.98 8.24
CA PHE A 112 -12.18 -8.02 7.98
C PHE A 112 -12.84 -9.32 8.44
N ALA A 113 -12.36 -9.88 9.56
CA ALA A 113 -12.96 -11.02 10.24
C ALA A 113 -13.23 -12.23 9.31
N GLU A 114 -12.23 -12.58 8.51
CA GLU A 114 -12.21 -13.65 7.50
C GLU A 114 -13.26 -13.51 6.40
N PHE A 115 -13.76 -12.28 6.17
CA PHE A 115 -14.86 -12.01 5.24
C PHE A 115 -16.08 -12.91 5.50
N LYS A 116 -16.40 -13.14 6.78
CA LYS A 116 -17.63 -13.87 7.19
C LYS A 116 -18.93 -13.22 6.70
N LYS A 117 -18.85 -11.96 6.32
CA LYS A 117 -19.92 -11.19 5.68
C LYS A 117 -19.35 -10.54 4.42
N GLU A 118 -20.24 -10.23 3.48
CA GLU A 118 -19.89 -9.46 2.30
C GLU A 118 -19.23 -8.12 2.69
N TRP A 119 -18.18 -7.78 1.96
CA TRP A 119 -17.46 -6.55 2.08
C TRP A 119 -17.25 -5.95 0.69
N THR A 120 -17.57 -4.67 0.54
CA THR A 120 -17.32 -3.92 -0.69
C THR A 120 -16.32 -2.82 -0.42
N PHE A 121 -15.13 -2.93 -1.02
CA PHE A 121 -14.15 -1.84 -1.05
C PHE A 121 -14.62 -0.75 -2.01
N ASP A 122 -14.31 0.51 -1.72
CA ASP A 122 -14.66 1.62 -2.60
C ASP A 122 -13.83 1.58 -3.87
N GLU A 123 -12.52 1.49 -3.72
CA GLU A 123 -11.59 1.61 -4.84
C GLU A 123 -10.59 0.43 -4.85
N LEU A 124 -10.42 -0.16 -6.03
CA LEU A 124 -9.34 -1.07 -6.36
C LEU A 124 -8.45 -0.39 -7.40
N VAL A 125 -7.18 -0.19 -7.09
CA VAL A 125 -6.24 0.49 -7.97
C VAL A 125 -5.12 -0.46 -8.33
N ILE A 126 -4.84 -0.59 -9.62
CA ILE A 126 -3.68 -1.29 -10.13
C ILE A 126 -2.79 -0.26 -10.81
N SER A 127 -1.60 -0.02 -10.26
CA SER A 127 -0.70 1.04 -10.73
C SER A 127 -0.21 0.77 -12.16
N HIS A 128 0.16 -0.47 -12.48
CA HIS A 128 0.59 -0.90 -13.81
C HIS A 128 0.55 -2.44 -13.95
N PRO A 129 0.67 -3.01 -15.18
CA PRO A 129 0.47 -4.44 -15.41
C PRO A 129 1.75 -5.26 -15.20
N ASP A 130 2.37 -5.13 -14.03
CA ASP A 130 3.44 -6.01 -13.55
C ASP A 130 2.96 -6.91 -12.41
N MET A 131 3.43 -8.16 -12.43
CA MET A 131 2.87 -9.24 -11.60
C MET A 131 3.03 -8.97 -10.10
N ASP A 132 4.11 -8.32 -9.71
CA ASP A 132 4.40 -7.87 -8.35
C ASP A 132 3.55 -6.67 -7.90
N HIS A 133 2.67 -6.16 -8.75
CA HIS A 133 1.67 -5.16 -8.36
C HIS A 133 0.27 -5.75 -8.28
N TYR A 134 -0.16 -6.57 -9.23
CA TYR A 134 -1.58 -6.97 -9.30
C TYR A 134 -1.85 -8.43 -8.91
N GLN A 135 -0.86 -9.32 -8.94
CA GLN A 135 -1.14 -10.75 -8.93
C GLN A 135 -1.80 -11.21 -7.62
N GLY A 136 -1.46 -10.59 -6.50
CA GLY A 136 -2.09 -10.87 -5.21
C GLY A 136 -3.61 -10.66 -5.19
N PHE A 137 -4.16 -9.85 -6.12
CA PHE A 137 -5.60 -9.70 -6.29
C PHE A 137 -6.29 -10.94 -6.85
N GLN A 138 -5.57 -11.90 -7.45
CA GLN A 138 -6.21 -13.12 -7.99
C GLN A 138 -6.94 -13.90 -6.90
N LYS A 139 -6.38 -14.04 -5.70
CA LYS A 139 -7.07 -14.70 -4.58
C LYS A 139 -8.27 -13.90 -4.08
N LEU A 140 -8.19 -12.58 -4.13
CA LEU A 140 -9.31 -11.71 -3.75
C LEU A 140 -10.45 -11.73 -4.78
N ALA A 141 -10.13 -11.87 -6.08
CA ALA A 141 -11.14 -12.03 -7.13
C ALA A 141 -11.93 -13.34 -6.98
N GLU A 142 -11.28 -14.38 -6.45
CA GLU A 142 -11.91 -15.68 -6.14
C GLU A 142 -12.69 -15.70 -4.82
N GLU A 143 -12.43 -14.77 -3.89
CA GLU A 143 -13.09 -14.71 -2.58
C GLU A 143 -14.58 -14.34 -2.72
N PRO A 144 -15.53 -15.23 -2.37
CA PRO A 144 -16.96 -15.00 -2.63
C PRO A 144 -17.51 -13.70 -2.04
N ASN A 145 -17.04 -13.30 -0.86
CA ASN A 145 -17.61 -12.19 -0.10
C ASN A 145 -16.89 -10.85 -0.30
N VAL A 146 -15.96 -10.74 -1.26
CA VAL A 146 -15.23 -9.49 -1.54
C VAL A 146 -15.70 -8.91 -2.87
N PHE A 147 -15.99 -7.61 -2.87
CA PHE A 147 -16.44 -6.82 -4.02
C PHE A 147 -15.79 -5.44 -4.02
N TYR A 148 -15.91 -4.71 -5.14
CA TYR A 148 -15.35 -3.38 -5.32
C TYR A 148 -16.35 -2.47 -6.04
N LYS A 149 -16.46 -1.20 -5.62
CA LYS A 149 -17.28 -0.22 -6.35
C LYS A 149 -16.59 0.19 -7.65
N ASN A 150 -15.31 0.53 -7.61
CA ASN A 150 -14.55 0.87 -8.81
C ASN A 150 -13.19 0.18 -8.89
N LEU A 151 -12.77 -0.13 -10.12
CA LEU A 151 -11.42 -0.54 -10.49
C LEU A 151 -10.80 0.55 -11.35
N TYR A 152 -9.61 1.02 -10.95
CA TYR A 152 -8.78 1.93 -11.73
C TYR A 152 -7.49 1.27 -12.21
N HIS A 153 -7.17 1.48 -13.49
CA HIS A 153 -5.92 1.04 -14.12
C HIS A 153 -5.27 2.18 -14.93
N ASN A 154 -3.99 2.05 -15.28
CA ASN A 154 -3.27 3.07 -16.07
C ASN A 154 -3.66 3.07 -17.56
N GLY A 155 -4.32 2.02 -18.05
CA GLY A 155 -4.80 1.90 -19.43
C GLY A 155 -3.84 1.17 -20.38
N LEU A 156 -2.68 0.73 -19.90
CA LEU A 156 -1.82 -0.22 -20.60
C LEU A 156 -2.25 -1.64 -20.28
N PHE A 157 -2.41 -2.45 -21.33
CA PHE A 157 -2.76 -3.86 -21.25
C PHE A 157 -1.79 -4.69 -22.12
N GLU A 158 -1.68 -5.99 -21.82
CA GLU A 158 -0.80 -6.90 -22.54
C GLU A 158 -1.57 -7.66 -23.63
N PHE A 159 -1.30 -7.35 -24.90
CA PHE A 159 -1.95 -7.95 -26.08
C PHE A 159 -1.17 -9.18 -26.57
N ARG A 160 -1.81 -10.09 -27.33
CA ARG A 160 -1.16 -11.27 -27.92
C ARG A 160 -1.29 -11.22 -29.43
N ASP A 161 -0.15 -11.19 -30.12
CA ASP A 161 -0.11 -11.08 -31.58
C ASP A 161 0.57 -12.30 -32.19
N GLY A 162 -0.15 -13.43 -32.32
CA GLY A 162 0.20 -14.60 -33.16
C GLY A 162 1.55 -15.31 -32.93
N THR A 163 2.45 -14.71 -32.15
CA THR A 163 3.81 -15.11 -31.78
C THR A 163 3.86 -15.20 -30.25
N SER A 164 4.86 -15.89 -29.72
CA SER A 164 4.93 -16.24 -28.29
C SER A 164 5.06 -15.06 -27.32
N ASP A 165 5.22 -13.83 -27.80
CA ASP A 165 5.44 -12.65 -26.98
C ASP A 165 4.21 -11.75 -26.87
N SER A 166 3.86 -11.34 -25.64
CA SER A 166 2.83 -10.35 -25.38
C SER A 166 3.38 -8.92 -25.53
N GLY A 167 2.77 -8.11 -26.40
CA GLY A 167 3.09 -6.68 -26.57
C GLY A 167 2.19 -5.74 -25.75
N LEU A 168 2.46 -4.43 -25.76
CA LEU A 168 1.58 -3.40 -25.17
C LEU A 168 0.60 -2.79 -26.20
N GLY A 169 0.36 -3.53 -27.29
CA GLY A 169 -0.52 -3.15 -28.40
C GLY A 169 0.19 -2.34 -29.49
N GLU A 170 -0.62 -1.68 -30.33
CA GLU A 170 -0.17 -0.91 -31.48
C GLU A 170 0.69 0.28 -31.09
N VAL A 171 1.66 0.56 -31.97
CA VAL A 171 2.66 1.61 -31.80
C VAL A 171 2.61 2.54 -33.00
N ASP A 172 2.63 3.84 -32.76
CA ASP A 172 3.03 4.82 -33.78
C ASP A 172 4.49 5.24 -33.57
N SER A 173 5.26 5.23 -34.65
CA SER A 173 6.69 5.49 -34.70
C SER A 173 7.03 6.81 -35.42
N LYS A 174 6.04 7.57 -35.90
CA LYS A 174 6.28 8.85 -36.58
C LYS A 174 6.71 9.90 -35.55
N GLY A 175 8.03 10.14 -35.47
CA GLY A 175 8.62 11.04 -34.47
C GLY A 175 9.05 10.27 -33.21
N ARG A 176 8.24 10.32 -32.15
CA ARG A 176 8.49 9.58 -30.90
C ARG A 176 7.54 8.39 -30.80
N LYS A 177 8.09 7.25 -30.41
CA LYS A 177 7.33 6.01 -30.28
C LYS A 177 6.27 6.12 -29.17
N ILE A 178 5.00 5.93 -29.52
CA ILE A 178 3.85 5.95 -28.59
C ILE A 178 2.97 4.72 -28.78
N TYR A 179 2.43 4.20 -27.69
CA TYR A 179 1.41 3.15 -27.67
C TYR A 179 0.02 3.76 -27.81
N THR A 180 -0.73 3.30 -28.81
CA THR A 180 -2.06 3.84 -29.16
C THR A 180 -3.20 2.90 -28.77
N SER A 181 -2.92 1.63 -28.46
CA SER A 181 -3.90 0.66 -27.95
C SER A 181 -4.24 0.88 -26.47
N ILE A 182 -4.72 2.08 -26.14
CA ILE A 182 -5.05 2.46 -24.78
C ILE A 182 -6.47 2.02 -24.45
N ILE A 183 -6.59 1.26 -23.35
CA ILE A 183 -7.86 0.89 -22.75
C ILE A 183 -8.28 2.02 -21.81
N ASP A 184 -9.24 2.85 -22.22
CA ASP A 184 -9.66 4.06 -21.50
C ASP A 184 -11.16 4.15 -21.26
N SER A 185 -11.91 3.09 -21.54
CA SER A 185 -13.36 3.02 -21.31
C SER A 185 -13.81 1.60 -20.98
N LYS A 186 -14.96 1.48 -20.31
CA LYS A 186 -15.64 0.20 -20.06
C LYS A 186 -15.86 -0.61 -21.34
N GLN A 187 -16.19 0.07 -22.44
CA GLN A 187 -16.38 -0.57 -23.73
C GLN A 187 -15.08 -1.20 -24.23
N LYS A 188 -13.96 -0.49 -24.19
CA LYS A 188 -12.66 -1.04 -24.60
C LYS A 188 -12.18 -2.19 -23.70
N VAL A 189 -12.49 -2.15 -22.40
CA VAL A 189 -12.23 -3.29 -21.50
C VAL A 189 -13.01 -4.51 -21.99
N LYS A 190 -14.29 -4.36 -22.30
CA LYS A 190 -15.11 -5.44 -22.84
C LYS A 190 -14.54 -5.97 -24.17
N GLU A 191 -14.25 -5.10 -25.13
CA GLU A 191 -13.67 -5.47 -26.43
C GLU A 191 -12.33 -6.20 -26.28
N TYR A 192 -11.51 -5.81 -25.29
CA TYR A 192 -10.28 -6.50 -24.94
C TYR A 192 -10.54 -7.90 -24.38
N LEU A 193 -11.53 -8.04 -23.48
CA LEU A 193 -11.89 -9.30 -22.83
C LEU A 193 -12.73 -10.24 -23.71
N ASP A 194 -13.38 -9.75 -24.76
CA ASP A 194 -14.11 -10.60 -25.73
C ASP A 194 -13.14 -11.46 -26.57
N LYS A 195 -11.87 -11.05 -26.67
CA LYS A 195 -10.79 -11.80 -27.34
C LYS A 195 -10.12 -12.76 -26.36
N SER A 196 -10.43 -14.05 -26.45
CA SER A 196 -9.93 -15.04 -25.50
C SER A 196 -8.40 -15.13 -25.48
N GLU A 197 -7.70 -14.85 -26.58
CA GLU A 197 -6.24 -14.78 -26.67
C GLU A 197 -5.60 -13.74 -25.73
N ASN A 198 -6.39 -12.79 -25.22
CA ASN A 198 -5.94 -11.76 -24.28
C ASN A 198 -5.91 -12.24 -22.82
N TRP A 199 -6.58 -13.33 -22.47
CA TRP A 199 -6.72 -13.79 -21.07
C TRP A 199 -6.78 -15.31 -20.89
N GLN A 200 -6.97 -16.09 -21.95
CA GLN A 200 -6.92 -17.56 -21.97
C GLN A 200 -5.58 -18.08 -22.49
N HIS A 201 -5.18 -19.25 -21.97
CA HIS A 201 -3.96 -19.95 -22.37
C HIS A 201 -4.26 -21.03 -23.41
N PRO A 202 -3.49 -21.13 -24.52
CA PRO A 202 -3.55 -22.29 -25.40
C PRO A 202 -2.82 -23.51 -24.80
N THR A 203 -1.80 -23.33 -23.95
CA THR A 203 -1.17 -24.39 -23.14
C THR A 203 -0.60 -23.84 -21.82
N LYS A 204 -0.53 -24.67 -20.77
CA LYS A 204 -0.15 -24.28 -19.39
C LYS A 204 1.32 -23.86 -19.19
N ALA A 205 2.21 -24.05 -20.16
CA ALA A 205 3.65 -24.07 -19.88
C ALA A 205 4.40 -22.72 -20.07
N HIS A 206 3.97 -21.83 -20.97
CA HIS A 206 4.84 -20.71 -21.39
C HIS A 206 4.18 -19.35 -21.57
N PHE A 207 3.09 -19.05 -20.87
CA PHE A 207 2.54 -17.70 -20.90
C PHE A 207 1.73 -17.40 -19.65
N ASN A 208 2.17 -16.45 -18.83
CA ASN A 208 1.51 -16.09 -17.57
C ASN A 208 0.85 -14.72 -17.71
N LYS A 209 -0.11 -14.59 -18.64
CA LYS A 209 -0.90 -13.37 -18.90
C LYS A 209 -1.93 -13.09 -17.79
N LYS A 210 -1.44 -13.05 -16.55
CA LYS A 210 -2.25 -12.98 -15.34
C LYS A 210 -3.07 -11.69 -15.25
N TYR A 211 -2.68 -10.63 -15.96
CA TYR A 211 -3.35 -9.34 -15.91
C TYR A 211 -4.73 -9.39 -16.58
N GLY A 212 -4.79 -9.82 -17.85
CA GLY A 212 -6.05 -10.04 -18.55
C GLY A 212 -6.92 -11.09 -17.86
N THR A 213 -6.32 -12.16 -17.33
CA THR A 213 -7.05 -13.17 -16.55
C THR A 213 -7.67 -12.60 -15.28
N LEU A 214 -6.95 -11.77 -14.51
CA LEU A 214 -7.50 -11.11 -13.31
C LEU A 214 -8.74 -10.29 -13.66
N HIS A 215 -8.64 -9.44 -14.68
CA HIS A 215 -9.76 -8.63 -15.15
C HIS A 215 -10.93 -9.51 -15.58
N LYS A 216 -10.68 -10.56 -16.37
CA LYS A 216 -11.74 -11.50 -16.77
C LYS A 216 -12.43 -12.14 -15.57
N THR A 217 -11.67 -12.61 -14.59
CA THR A 217 -12.21 -13.22 -13.35
C THR A 217 -13.07 -12.22 -12.58
N LEU A 218 -12.65 -10.96 -12.47
CA LEU A 218 -13.42 -9.92 -11.78
C LEU A 218 -14.75 -9.64 -12.48
N HIS A 219 -14.78 -9.56 -13.81
CA HIS A 219 -16.02 -9.39 -14.58
C HIS A 219 -16.93 -10.62 -14.52
N ASP A 220 -16.39 -11.83 -14.73
CA ASP A 220 -17.19 -13.07 -14.80
C ASP A 220 -17.88 -13.41 -13.48
N LYS A 221 -17.28 -12.97 -12.37
CA LYS A 221 -17.82 -13.16 -11.01
C LYS A 221 -18.54 -11.93 -10.48
N ASP A 222 -18.78 -10.92 -11.31
CA ASP A 222 -19.48 -9.68 -10.96
C ASP A 222 -18.88 -9.00 -9.70
N LYS A 223 -17.54 -8.96 -9.63
CA LYS A 223 -16.80 -8.44 -8.46
C LYS A 223 -16.68 -6.91 -8.43
N ILE A 224 -16.84 -6.27 -9.57
CA ILE A 224 -16.55 -4.85 -9.80
C ILE A 224 -17.77 -4.17 -10.41
N LYS A 225 -18.24 -3.05 -9.83
CA LYS A 225 -19.37 -2.31 -10.42
C LYS A 225 -18.94 -1.42 -11.59
N ASN A 226 -17.76 -0.82 -11.47
CA ASN A 226 -17.19 0.06 -12.48
C ASN A 226 -15.72 -0.30 -12.70
N GLU A 227 -15.28 -0.38 -13.96
CA GLU A 227 -13.86 -0.42 -14.30
C GLU A 227 -13.58 0.63 -15.36
N VAL A 228 -12.59 1.49 -15.09
CA VAL A 228 -12.17 2.54 -16.00
C VAL A 228 -10.68 2.83 -15.82
N ARG A 229 -10.08 3.44 -16.84
CA ARG A 229 -8.77 4.08 -16.66
C ARG A 229 -8.88 5.20 -15.63
N VAL A 230 -7.84 5.37 -14.84
CA VAL A 230 -7.68 6.52 -13.94
C VAL A 230 -7.87 7.84 -14.72
N PRO A 231 -8.39 8.91 -14.09
CA PRO A 231 -8.50 10.22 -14.74
C PRO A 231 -7.20 10.73 -15.37
N ASN A 232 -7.29 11.75 -16.22
CA ASN A 232 -6.09 12.34 -16.81
C ASN A 232 -5.20 12.97 -15.73
N ALA A 233 -3.89 12.89 -15.93
CA ALA A 233 -2.89 13.62 -15.15
C ALA A 233 -3.30 15.10 -14.96
N GLY A 234 -3.08 15.62 -13.75
CA GLY A 234 -3.52 16.94 -13.30
C GLY A 234 -4.93 16.99 -12.72
N SER A 235 -5.74 15.94 -12.93
CA SER A 235 -7.10 15.82 -12.37
C SER A 235 -7.09 15.18 -10.97
N TYR A 236 -8.27 15.04 -10.37
CA TYR A 236 -8.47 14.33 -9.11
C TYR A 236 -9.22 13.02 -9.33
N LEU A 237 -8.99 12.04 -8.45
CA LEU A 237 -9.76 10.81 -8.42
C LEU A 237 -11.21 11.11 -8.03
N PRO A 238 -12.23 10.50 -8.66
CA PRO A 238 -13.63 10.76 -8.33
C PRO A 238 -13.95 10.51 -6.85
N ASN A 239 -14.70 11.41 -6.23
CA ASN A 239 -15.00 11.50 -4.80
C ASN A 239 -13.82 11.93 -3.90
N TYR A 240 -12.68 12.27 -4.48
CA TYR A 240 -11.49 12.76 -3.79
C TYR A 240 -10.98 14.06 -4.45
N GLU A 241 -11.92 14.90 -4.89
CA GLU A 241 -11.62 16.19 -5.52
C GLU A 241 -10.99 17.19 -4.54
N ASN A 242 -10.40 18.25 -5.07
CA ASN A 242 -9.90 19.36 -4.26
C ASN A 242 -11.00 19.91 -3.33
N GLY A 243 -10.62 20.21 -2.08
CA GLY A 243 -11.53 20.70 -1.04
C GLY A 243 -12.31 19.62 -0.27
N LYS A 244 -12.18 18.34 -0.63
CA LYS A 244 -12.60 17.22 0.24
C LYS A 244 -11.64 17.08 1.43
N GLU A 245 -12.09 16.41 2.50
CA GLU A 245 -11.24 16.16 3.67
C GLU A 245 -9.98 15.36 3.30
N VAL A 246 -10.13 14.40 2.37
CA VAL A 246 -9.02 13.74 1.68
C VAL A 246 -9.18 14.01 0.18
N SER A 247 -8.17 14.62 -0.43
CA SER A 247 -8.07 14.75 -1.88
C SER A 247 -6.98 13.86 -2.45
N ILE A 248 -7.19 13.34 -3.66
CA ILE A 248 -6.24 12.46 -4.34
C ILE A 248 -6.03 12.98 -5.76
N LYS A 249 -4.91 13.68 -5.97
CA LYS A 249 -4.52 14.19 -7.28
C LYS A 249 -3.82 13.09 -8.08
N VAL A 250 -4.22 12.94 -9.35
CA VAL A 250 -3.61 12.01 -10.31
C VAL A 250 -2.47 12.73 -11.01
N LEU A 251 -1.24 12.28 -10.82
CA LEU A 251 -0.06 12.90 -11.45
C LEU A 251 0.40 12.15 -12.72
N ALA A 252 0.12 10.85 -12.81
CA ALA A 252 0.44 10.00 -13.95
C ALA A 252 -0.62 8.90 -14.12
N PRO A 253 -0.79 8.31 -15.33
CA PRO A 253 0.01 8.52 -16.54
C PRO A 253 -0.31 9.82 -17.29
N VAL A 254 0.70 10.37 -17.97
CA VAL A 254 0.58 11.53 -18.88
C VAL A 254 0.57 11.04 -20.32
N PHE A 255 -0.37 11.56 -21.12
CA PHE A 255 -0.50 11.22 -22.53
C PHE A 255 0.26 12.20 -23.41
N ASP A 256 0.94 11.67 -24.43
CA ASP A 256 1.45 12.46 -25.53
C ASP A 256 0.40 12.52 -26.65
N THR A 257 0.42 13.62 -27.41
CA THR A 257 -0.29 13.74 -28.69
C THR A 257 0.74 14.02 -29.78
N ILE A 258 0.92 13.07 -30.69
CA ILE A 258 1.89 13.16 -31.79
C ILE A 258 1.13 12.95 -33.10
N ASP A 259 1.27 13.90 -34.03
CA ASP A 259 0.57 13.88 -35.33
C ASP A 259 -0.95 13.63 -35.22
N GLY A 260 -1.58 14.22 -34.19
CA GLY A 260 -3.01 14.07 -33.91
C GLY A 260 -3.41 12.75 -33.25
N LYS A 261 -2.47 11.82 -33.02
CA LYS A 261 -2.71 10.58 -32.29
C LYS A 261 -2.31 10.71 -30.83
N ARG A 262 -3.23 10.34 -29.95
CA ARG A 262 -3.03 10.34 -28.51
C ARG A 262 -2.54 8.95 -28.06
N GLY A 263 -1.48 8.91 -27.26
CA GLY A 263 -0.90 7.66 -26.79
C GLY A 263 0.00 7.82 -25.58
N LEU A 264 0.50 6.69 -25.08
CA LEU A 264 1.47 6.64 -23.99
C LEU A 264 2.87 6.40 -24.56
N ARG A 265 3.85 7.21 -24.19
CA ARG A 265 5.22 7.08 -24.73
C ARG A 265 5.86 5.75 -24.43
N ASP A 266 6.73 5.34 -25.33
CA ASP A 266 7.69 4.27 -25.06
C ASP A 266 8.87 4.83 -24.26
N PHE A 267 9.13 4.25 -23.08
CA PHE A 267 10.29 4.57 -22.27
C PHE A 267 11.41 3.57 -22.56
N LEU A 268 12.44 4.03 -23.30
CA LEU A 268 13.67 3.29 -23.58
C LEU A 268 13.51 1.95 -24.34
N SER A 269 12.45 1.78 -25.15
CA SER A 269 12.25 0.58 -25.99
C SER A 269 12.17 -0.75 -25.23
N SER A 270 11.96 -0.72 -23.91
CA SER A 270 11.79 -1.91 -23.07
C SER A 270 10.36 -1.96 -22.56
N LYS A 271 9.69 -3.09 -22.80
CA LYS A 271 8.31 -3.33 -22.32
C LYS A 271 8.19 -3.11 -20.81
N GLY A 272 9.13 -3.66 -20.03
CA GLY A 272 9.14 -3.49 -18.58
C GLY A 272 9.30 -2.03 -18.19
N LYS A 273 10.31 -1.34 -18.75
CA LYS A 273 10.53 0.09 -18.46
C LYS A 273 9.33 0.96 -18.83
N THR A 274 8.64 0.64 -19.93
CA THR A 274 7.42 1.35 -20.32
C THR A 274 6.27 1.09 -19.36
N LYS A 275 6.03 -0.14 -18.92
CA LYS A 275 4.99 -0.44 -17.92
C LYS A 275 5.22 0.33 -16.62
N ASN A 276 6.43 0.20 -16.07
CA ASN A 276 6.92 0.91 -14.89
C ASN A 276 6.75 2.43 -15.01
N GLY A 277 7.19 3.00 -16.13
CA GLY A 277 7.15 4.44 -16.39
C GLY A 277 5.74 5.03 -16.54
N HIS A 278 4.72 4.20 -16.73
CA HIS A 278 3.31 4.60 -16.77
C HIS A 278 2.53 4.14 -15.53
N SER A 279 3.23 3.88 -14.42
CA SER A 279 2.59 3.69 -13.12
C SER A 279 1.60 4.82 -12.83
N ILE A 280 0.45 4.48 -12.25
CA ILE A 280 -0.42 5.49 -11.64
C ILE A 280 0.34 6.15 -10.50
N VAL A 281 0.42 7.48 -10.55
CA VAL A 281 1.04 8.28 -9.48
C VAL A 281 -0.03 9.10 -8.81
N PHE A 282 -0.14 8.96 -7.49
CA PHE A 282 -1.08 9.73 -6.67
C PHE A 282 -0.36 10.65 -5.70
N LYS A 283 -0.90 11.85 -5.53
CA LYS A 283 -0.64 12.71 -4.38
C LYS A 283 -1.90 12.81 -3.54
N LEU A 284 -1.89 12.13 -2.39
CA LEU A 284 -2.94 12.21 -1.38
C LEU A 284 -2.68 13.41 -0.46
N GLU A 285 -3.71 14.18 -0.13
CA GLU A 285 -3.61 15.34 0.75
C GLU A 285 -4.75 15.30 1.78
N ILE A 286 -4.40 15.57 3.04
CA ILE A 286 -5.35 15.76 4.15
C ILE A 286 -4.79 16.85 5.06
N GLY A 287 -5.56 17.93 5.23
CA GLY A 287 -5.09 19.12 5.96
C GLY A 287 -3.75 19.62 5.41
N ASP A 288 -2.73 19.64 6.26
CA ASP A 288 -1.40 20.12 5.92
C ASP A 288 -0.42 18.99 5.51
N ILE A 289 -0.90 17.75 5.39
CA ILE A 289 -0.06 16.58 5.12
C ILE A 289 -0.34 16.01 3.74
N SER A 290 0.74 15.70 3.04
CA SER A 290 0.75 15.13 1.70
C SER A 290 1.54 13.82 1.63
N ILE A 291 1.02 12.86 0.88
CA ILE A 291 1.61 11.54 0.68
C ILE A 291 1.69 11.27 -0.83
N LEU A 292 2.89 10.95 -1.34
CA LEU A 292 3.09 10.60 -2.74
C LEU A 292 3.28 9.09 -2.91
N LEU A 293 2.50 8.49 -3.80
CA LEU A 293 2.57 7.08 -4.18
C LEU A 293 3.02 7.00 -5.63
N GLY A 294 4.28 6.59 -5.86
CA GLY A 294 4.92 6.62 -7.18
C GLY A 294 4.77 5.36 -8.04
N GLY A 295 4.38 4.22 -7.47
CA GLY A 295 4.51 2.93 -8.15
C GLY A 295 5.96 2.67 -8.55
N ASP A 296 6.19 2.26 -9.79
CA ASP A 296 7.52 1.85 -10.27
C ASP A 296 8.13 2.83 -11.27
N LEU A 297 7.86 4.13 -11.14
CA LEU A 297 8.50 5.12 -11.99
C LEU A 297 10.04 4.91 -12.05
N ASN A 298 10.57 4.97 -13.27
CA ASN A 298 12.00 4.91 -13.53
C ASN A 298 12.55 6.30 -13.93
N ILE A 299 13.87 6.46 -14.00
CA ILE A 299 14.53 7.74 -14.30
C ILE A 299 13.91 8.47 -15.50
N PRO A 300 13.69 7.84 -16.68
CA PRO A 300 13.06 8.51 -17.81
C PRO A 300 11.65 9.04 -17.52
N ALA A 301 10.85 8.29 -16.77
CA ALA A 301 9.49 8.67 -16.44
C ALA A 301 9.46 9.78 -15.39
N GLU A 302 10.31 9.70 -14.37
CA GLU A 302 10.45 10.73 -13.35
C GLU A 302 10.89 12.07 -13.96
N ASN A 303 11.94 12.06 -14.79
CA ASN A 303 12.40 13.27 -15.49
C ASN A 303 11.30 13.82 -16.41
N PHE A 304 10.60 12.96 -17.15
CA PHE A 304 9.48 13.41 -17.98
C PHE A 304 8.37 14.08 -17.15
N LEU A 305 7.99 13.51 -16.01
CA LEU A 305 6.97 14.12 -15.16
C LEU A 305 7.44 15.47 -14.60
N LEU A 306 8.72 15.59 -14.21
CA LEU A 306 9.27 16.88 -13.79
C LEU A 306 9.18 17.92 -14.92
N GLU A 307 9.60 17.58 -16.13
CA GLU A 307 9.51 18.49 -17.29
C GLU A 307 8.07 18.84 -17.65
N HIS A 308 7.16 17.85 -17.60
CA HIS A 308 5.75 18.04 -17.91
C HIS A 308 5.06 19.05 -16.98
N TYR A 309 5.30 18.94 -15.67
CA TYR A 309 4.63 19.80 -14.69
C TYR A 309 5.36 21.13 -14.44
N SER A 310 6.68 21.18 -14.64
CA SER A 310 7.44 22.44 -14.52
C SER A 310 7.36 23.29 -15.79
N GLY A 311 7.19 22.67 -16.96
CA GLY A 311 7.36 23.33 -18.26
C GLY A 311 8.81 23.69 -18.59
N LEU A 312 9.77 23.17 -17.82
CA LEU A 312 11.20 23.43 -17.94
C LEU A 312 11.94 22.14 -18.32
N ASP A 313 13.09 22.24 -18.96
CA ASP A 313 13.94 21.09 -19.25
C ASP A 313 14.87 20.74 -18.06
N THR A 314 15.32 19.50 -18.02
CA THR A 314 16.22 18.99 -16.97
C THR A 314 17.71 19.24 -17.23
N SER A 315 18.06 20.12 -18.19
CA SER A 315 19.45 20.43 -18.57
C SER A 315 19.94 21.74 -17.93
N PHE A 316 20.50 21.64 -16.74
CA PHE A 316 20.95 22.81 -15.97
C PHE A 316 22.33 23.30 -16.42
N ARG A 317 22.51 24.63 -16.51
CA ARG A 317 23.82 25.26 -16.81
C ARG A 317 24.54 25.73 -15.55
N SER A 318 23.82 25.81 -14.43
CA SER A 318 24.36 26.18 -13.12
C SER A 318 23.57 25.52 -11.99
N ALA A 319 24.14 25.52 -10.78
CA ALA A 319 23.42 25.10 -9.57
C ALA A 319 22.23 26.02 -9.24
N GLN A 320 22.26 27.28 -9.69
CA GLN A 320 21.15 28.20 -9.53
C GLN A 320 19.96 27.78 -10.40
N ASP A 321 20.22 27.39 -11.66
CA ASP A 321 19.19 26.89 -12.57
C ASP A 321 18.52 25.63 -12.01
N GLU A 322 19.31 24.70 -11.44
CA GLU A 322 18.79 23.51 -10.79
C GLU A 322 17.90 23.86 -9.58
N ASN A 323 18.32 24.81 -8.74
CA ASN A 323 17.53 25.25 -7.58
C ASN A 323 16.21 25.91 -8.00
N GLU A 324 16.23 26.76 -9.03
CA GLU A 324 15.01 27.37 -9.57
C GLU A 324 14.04 26.33 -10.12
N PHE A 325 14.57 25.34 -10.86
CA PHE A 325 13.78 24.20 -11.33
C PHE A 325 13.15 23.43 -10.16
N ILE A 326 13.93 23.11 -9.13
CA ILE A 326 13.46 22.37 -7.95
C ILE A 326 12.31 23.13 -7.28
N GLU A 327 12.44 24.45 -7.09
CA GLU A 327 11.38 25.26 -6.46
C GLU A 327 10.08 25.28 -7.29
N VAL A 328 10.17 25.31 -8.62
CA VAL A 328 8.99 25.18 -9.50
C VAL A 328 8.38 23.78 -9.39
N ALA A 329 9.20 22.74 -9.53
CA ALA A 329 8.74 21.35 -9.49
C ALA A 329 8.09 20.98 -8.14
N ARG A 330 8.62 21.52 -7.03
CA ARG A 330 8.08 21.31 -5.67
C ARG A 330 6.63 21.75 -5.51
N GLN A 331 6.17 22.74 -6.28
CA GLN A 331 4.75 23.15 -6.26
C GLN A 331 3.81 21.99 -6.60
N THR A 332 4.27 21.04 -7.41
CA THR A 332 3.52 19.82 -7.73
C THR A 332 3.95 18.64 -6.85
N PHE A 333 5.25 18.40 -6.73
CA PHE A 333 5.79 17.14 -6.23
C PHE A 333 6.19 17.11 -4.77
N GLU A 334 6.40 18.27 -4.12
CA GLU A 334 6.82 18.27 -2.71
C GLU A 334 5.78 17.53 -1.87
N CYS A 335 6.26 16.60 -1.03
CA CYS A 335 5.42 15.84 -0.14
C CYS A 335 6.04 15.68 1.26
N ASP A 336 5.24 15.23 2.23
CA ASP A 336 5.74 14.93 3.57
C ASP A 336 6.21 13.48 3.69
N ILE A 337 5.49 12.60 2.99
CA ILE A 337 5.73 11.17 2.97
C ILE A 337 5.77 10.71 1.52
N ALA A 338 6.85 10.04 1.13
CA ALA A 338 6.96 9.43 -0.19
C ALA A 338 7.00 7.91 -0.03
N LYS A 339 6.28 7.19 -0.89
CA LYS A 339 6.60 5.80 -1.16
C LYS A 339 7.70 5.80 -2.22
N SER A 340 8.83 5.15 -1.93
CA SER A 340 9.95 5.02 -2.87
C SER A 340 9.47 4.37 -4.16
N CYS A 341 9.88 4.90 -5.31
CA CYS A 341 9.58 4.25 -6.58
C CYS A 341 10.28 2.89 -6.66
N HIS A 342 9.65 1.95 -7.36
CA HIS A 342 10.25 0.69 -7.83
C HIS A 342 10.98 -0.08 -6.73
N HIS A 343 10.30 -0.27 -5.61
CA HIS A 343 10.75 -1.06 -4.45
C HIS A 343 12.06 -0.61 -3.80
N GLY A 344 12.54 0.59 -4.12
CA GLY A 344 13.87 1.05 -3.69
C GLY A 344 15.01 0.61 -4.63
N SER A 345 14.70 0.40 -5.91
CA SER A 345 15.64 0.20 -7.01
C SER A 345 16.60 1.38 -7.19
N ALA A 346 17.72 1.14 -7.89
CA ALA A 346 18.69 2.16 -8.30
C ALA A 346 18.24 2.93 -9.56
N ASP A 347 17.18 2.49 -10.25
CA ASP A 347 16.62 3.18 -11.42
C ASP A 347 15.68 4.33 -10.99
N PHE A 348 16.22 5.29 -10.22
CA PHE A 348 15.52 6.51 -9.76
C PHE A 348 16.37 7.77 -9.99
N SER A 349 15.72 8.91 -10.15
CA SER A 349 16.28 10.23 -10.40
C SER A 349 16.54 10.95 -9.09
N SER A 350 17.80 11.29 -8.81
CA SER A 350 18.14 12.11 -7.64
C SER A 350 17.46 13.49 -7.71
N LEU A 351 17.26 14.05 -8.91
CA LEU A 351 16.54 15.30 -9.11
C LEU A 351 15.08 15.17 -8.66
N PHE A 352 14.41 14.06 -9.03
CA PHE A 352 13.04 13.79 -8.59
C PHE A 352 12.96 13.72 -7.07
N LEU A 353 13.89 12.99 -6.43
CA LEU A 353 13.95 12.90 -4.97
C LEU A 353 14.17 14.27 -4.29
N LYS A 354 15.02 15.14 -4.84
CA LYS A 354 15.19 16.53 -4.37
C LYS A 354 13.89 17.35 -4.48
N CYS A 355 13.10 17.11 -5.52
CA CYS A 355 11.79 17.75 -5.73
C CYS A 355 10.71 17.20 -4.80
N LEU A 356 10.75 15.90 -4.45
CA LEU A 356 9.85 15.30 -3.46
C LEU A 356 10.11 15.86 -2.06
N ASN A 357 11.38 16.03 -1.68
CA ASN A 357 11.81 16.55 -0.36
C ASN A 357 11.04 15.96 0.84
N PRO A 358 10.89 14.63 0.95
CA PRO A 358 10.04 14.00 1.97
C PRO A 358 10.73 13.95 3.33
N ALA A 359 9.97 14.06 4.41
CA ALA A 359 10.48 13.78 5.77
C ALA A 359 10.54 12.28 6.07
N VAL A 360 9.72 11.50 5.36
CA VAL A 360 9.62 10.05 5.51
C VAL A 360 9.57 9.41 4.13
N THR A 361 10.45 8.44 3.89
CA THR A 361 10.36 7.56 2.72
C THR A 361 10.03 6.14 3.17
N ILE A 362 9.03 5.55 2.53
CA ILE A 362 8.57 4.18 2.78
C ILE A 362 8.92 3.34 1.56
N ILE A 363 9.62 2.23 1.78
CA ILE A 363 10.04 1.28 0.76
C ILE A 363 9.22 0.01 0.93
N SER A 364 8.41 -0.31 -0.08
CA SER A 364 7.78 -1.62 -0.20
C SER A 364 8.81 -2.56 -0.84
N SER A 365 9.35 -3.50 -0.08
CA SER A 365 10.29 -4.52 -0.55
C SER A 365 10.06 -5.83 0.21
N GLY A 366 10.62 -6.93 -0.27
CA GLY A 366 10.55 -8.21 0.41
C GLY A 366 11.40 -9.31 -0.24
N ASP A 367 11.51 -10.43 0.48
CA ASP A 367 12.28 -11.62 0.06
C ASP A 367 11.86 -12.14 -1.33
N GLU A 368 12.79 -12.87 -1.98
CA GLU A 368 12.63 -13.57 -3.27
C GLU A 368 12.66 -12.68 -4.53
N GLU A 369 13.06 -11.42 -4.42
CA GLU A 369 13.35 -10.60 -5.60
C GLU A 369 14.67 -11.01 -6.27
N SER A 370 14.69 -11.05 -7.62
CA SER A 370 15.92 -11.29 -8.41
C SER A 370 16.94 -10.15 -8.30
N HIS A 371 16.54 -9.05 -7.67
CA HIS A 371 17.31 -7.83 -7.44
C HIS A 371 17.36 -7.55 -5.93
N SER A 372 18.52 -7.19 -5.40
CA SER A 372 18.65 -6.87 -3.98
C SER A 372 18.08 -5.48 -3.69
N HIS A 373 16.78 -5.37 -3.44
CA HIS A 373 16.13 -4.13 -2.99
C HIS A 373 15.92 -4.12 -1.46
N PRO A 374 15.89 -2.94 -0.82
CA PRO A 374 16.33 -1.65 -1.35
C PRO A 374 17.83 -1.62 -1.65
N ARG A 375 18.24 -0.81 -2.64
CA ARG A 375 19.65 -0.66 -3.00
C ARG A 375 20.39 0.30 -2.05
N PRO A 376 21.68 0.06 -1.76
CA PRO A 376 22.46 0.94 -0.89
C PRO A 376 22.57 2.39 -1.37
N ASP A 377 22.68 2.61 -2.69
CA ASP A 377 22.73 3.95 -3.29
C ASP A 377 21.39 4.68 -3.15
N THR A 378 20.26 3.98 -3.31
CA THR A 378 18.92 4.51 -3.04
C THR A 378 18.78 4.94 -1.57
N LEU A 379 19.19 4.10 -0.62
CA LEU A 379 19.16 4.43 0.80
C LEU A 379 20.02 5.66 1.12
N GLY A 380 21.23 5.73 0.54
CA GLY A 380 22.12 6.88 0.68
C GLY A 380 21.51 8.16 0.13
N ALA A 381 20.94 8.12 -1.07
CA ALA A 381 20.30 9.27 -1.70
C ALA A 381 19.10 9.78 -0.90
N ILE A 382 18.26 8.87 -0.37
CA ILE A 382 17.15 9.25 0.53
C ILE A 382 17.68 9.94 1.79
N GLY A 383 18.77 9.42 2.38
CA GLY A 383 19.40 10.05 3.54
C GLY A 383 19.92 11.47 3.25
N VAL A 384 20.44 11.71 2.05
CA VAL A 384 21.02 13.00 1.64
C VAL A 384 19.96 14.02 1.20
N HIS A 385 18.91 13.56 0.52
CA HIS A 385 17.91 14.44 -0.11
C HIS A 385 16.56 14.48 0.62
N GLY A 386 16.39 13.68 1.67
CA GLY A 386 15.24 13.76 2.57
C GLY A 386 15.28 15.01 3.44
N ARG A 387 14.11 15.39 3.94
CA ARG A 387 13.89 16.60 4.73
C ARG A 387 14.23 16.39 6.21
N GLY A 388 14.99 17.32 6.76
CA GLY A 388 15.39 17.34 8.17
C GLY A 388 16.77 16.72 8.39
N GLU A 389 17.25 16.76 9.64
CA GLU A 389 18.58 16.23 10.00
C GLU A 389 18.61 14.69 9.98
N ARG A 390 17.47 14.06 10.28
CA ARG A 390 17.31 12.60 10.31
C ARG A 390 16.07 12.19 9.52
N PRO A 391 16.09 12.30 8.18
CA PRO A 391 14.98 11.83 7.35
C PRO A 391 14.76 10.34 7.62
N LEU A 392 13.51 9.94 7.76
CA LEU A 392 13.17 8.57 8.14
C LEU A 392 13.05 7.68 6.91
N ILE A 393 13.68 6.51 6.96
CA ILE A 393 13.55 5.46 5.95
C ILE A 393 12.92 4.25 6.62
N PHE A 394 11.77 3.80 6.09
CA PHE A 394 11.13 2.56 6.50
C PHE A 394 11.13 1.59 5.34
N SER A 395 11.31 0.30 5.62
CA SER A 395 11.18 -0.78 4.64
C SER A 395 10.30 -1.88 5.22
N THR A 396 9.36 -2.39 4.41
CA THR A 396 8.48 -3.50 4.84
C THR A 396 9.27 -4.76 5.17
N GLU A 397 10.36 -4.99 4.44
CA GLU A 397 11.28 -6.09 4.66
C GLU A 397 12.12 -5.91 5.94
N LEU A 398 12.70 -4.72 6.16
CA LEU A 398 13.47 -4.47 7.39
C LEU A 398 12.57 -4.57 8.64
N ALA A 399 11.32 -4.15 8.53
CA ALA A 399 10.31 -4.28 9.59
C ALA A 399 9.80 -5.74 9.79
N ARG A 400 10.17 -6.68 8.92
CA ARG A 400 9.84 -8.12 9.01
C ARG A 400 10.78 -8.89 9.94
N SER A 401 11.88 -8.30 10.39
CA SER A 401 12.92 -8.98 11.17
C SER A 401 12.34 -9.66 12.44
N HIS A 402 12.44 -10.99 12.45
CA HIS A 402 12.21 -12.00 13.50
C HIS A 402 10.90 -12.14 14.34
N ARG A 403 10.56 -13.41 14.61
CA ARG A 403 9.24 -13.91 15.06
C ARG A 403 9.30 -14.63 16.42
N GLU A 404 8.80 -14.05 17.50
CA GLU A 404 8.81 -14.69 18.85
C GLU A 404 7.92 -15.97 18.95
N THR A 405 6.94 -16.15 18.06
CA THR A 405 5.94 -17.24 18.15
C THR A 405 6.14 -18.40 17.19
N GLU A 406 7.06 -18.29 16.22
CA GLU A 406 7.27 -19.35 15.24
C GLU A 406 7.78 -20.64 15.89
N ASP A 407 8.73 -20.55 16.82
CA ASP A 407 9.33 -21.74 17.43
C ASP A 407 8.32 -22.55 18.24
N LYS A 408 7.51 -21.90 19.08
CA LYS A 408 6.47 -22.59 19.87
C LYS A 408 5.39 -23.23 18.99
N THR A 409 5.08 -22.61 17.85
CA THR A 409 4.04 -23.11 16.93
C THR A 409 4.60 -24.19 16.01
N LYS A 410 5.85 -24.07 15.55
CA LYS A 410 6.60 -25.13 14.87
C LYS A 410 6.76 -26.34 15.77
N GLU A 411 7.11 -26.15 17.04
CA GLU A 411 7.13 -27.22 18.04
C GLU A 411 5.75 -27.87 18.20
N ALA A 412 4.67 -27.08 18.25
CA ALA A 412 3.32 -27.61 18.33
C ALA A 412 2.95 -28.42 17.07
N ILE A 413 3.32 -27.94 15.88
CA ILE A 413 3.16 -28.67 14.61
C ILE A 413 3.94 -29.98 14.63
N VAL A 414 5.21 -29.96 15.06
CA VAL A 414 6.05 -31.16 15.19
C VAL A 414 5.41 -32.14 16.17
N LYS A 415 4.93 -31.68 17.33
CA LYS A 415 4.21 -32.51 18.32
C LYS A 415 2.95 -33.14 17.74
N GLU A 416 2.15 -32.39 16.99
CA GLU A 416 0.95 -32.92 16.34
C GLU A 416 1.28 -33.87 15.18
N ARG A 417 2.36 -33.63 14.40
CA ARG A 417 2.85 -34.58 13.39
C ARG A 417 3.30 -35.91 14.00
N ILE A 418 3.95 -35.88 15.17
CA ILE A 418 4.27 -37.10 15.93
C ILE A 418 2.98 -37.82 16.37
N ARG A 419 1.95 -37.08 16.80
CA ARG A 419 0.64 -37.67 17.16
C ARG A 419 -0.08 -38.26 15.94
N LEU A 420 0.02 -37.63 14.78
CA LEU A 420 -0.52 -38.11 13.52
C LEU A 420 0.08 -39.46 13.13
N ALA A 421 1.42 -39.60 13.23
CA ALA A 421 2.13 -40.84 12.95
C ALA A 421 1.72 -42.00 13.88
N LYS A 422 1.29 -41.70 15.11
CA LYS A 422 0.85 -42.69 16.12
C LYS A 422 -0.65 -42.97 16.09
N ALA A 423 -1.44 -42.26 15.26
CA ALA A 423 -2.89 -42.39 15.25
C ALA A 423 -3.36 -43.67 14.52
N LYS A 424 -4.16 -44.48 15.22
CA LYS A 424 -4.61 -45.81 14.73
C LYS A 424 -5.89 -45.77 13.87
N THR A 425 -6.62 -44.67 13.87
CA THR A 425 -7.92 -44.58 13.17
C THR A 425 -7.95 -43.40 12.21
N GLU A 426 -8.60 -43.57 11.06
CA GLU A 426 -8.71 -42.51 10.04
C GLU A 426 -9.44 -41.26 10.56
N LYS A 427 -10.48 -41.44 11.37
CA LYS A 427 -11.17 -40.33 12.04
C LYS A 427 -10.20 -39.47 12.89
N ARG A 428 -9.28 -40.12 13.60
CA ARG A 428 -8.30 -39.44 14.46
C ARG A 428 -7.17 -38.81 13.65
N LYS A 429 -6.73 -39.47 12.57
CA LYS A 429 -5.77 -38.87 11.62
C LYS A 429 -6.32 -37.60 10.99
N LYS A 430 -7.55 -37.62 10.50
CA LYS A 430 -8.21 -36.44 9.90
C LYS A 430 -8.30 -35.27 10.89
N ALA A 431 -8.74 -35.52 12.13
CA ALA A 431 -8.83 -34.48 13.15
C ALA A 431 -7.45 -33.89 13.54
N ILE A 432 -6.41 -34.71 13.60
CA ILE A 432 -5.04 -34.22 13.87
C ILE A 432 -4.50 -33.45 12.66
N GLN A 433 -4.78 -33.91 11.44
CA GLN A 433 -4.39 -33.21 10.22
C GLN A 433 -5.06 -31.83 10.14
N GLU A 434 -6.37 -31.74 10.38
CA GLU A 434 -7.08 -30.45 10.47
C GLU A 434 -6.48 -29.54 11.55
N LYS A 435 -6.03 -30.09 12.68
CA LYS A 435 -5.36 -29.31 13.73
C LYS A 435 -3.97 -28.81 13.29
N ILE A 436 -3.20 -29.64 12.58
CA ILE A 436 -1.93 -29.27 11.97
C ILE A 436 -2.15 -28.16 10.94
N ASP A 437 -3.15 -28.32 10.08
CA ASP A 437 -3.51 -27.35 9.03
C ASP A 437 -3.92 -26.02 9.67
N ASN A 438 -4.74 -26.05 10.74
CA ASN A 438 -5.09 -24.86 11.51
C ASN A 438 -3.88 -24.19 12.19
N LEU A 439 -2.91 -24.98 12.69
CA LEU A 439 -1.67 -24.45 13.26
C LEU A 439 -0.81 -23.79 12.19
N TYR A 440 -0.67 -24.41 11.02
CA TYR A 440 -0.01 -23.82 9.85
C TYR A 440 -0.70 -22.52 9.44
N GLU A 441 -2.03 -22.53 9.26
CA GLU A 441 -2.83 -21.34 8.98
C GLU A 441 -2.60 -20.23 10.02
N SER A 442 -2.56 -20.56 11.30
CA SER A 442 -2.30 -19.57 12.37
C SER A 442 -0.89 -18.98 12.31
N LEU A 443 0.12 -19.80 11.95
CA LEU A 443 1.51 -19.40 11.77
C LEU A 443 1.62 -18.42 10.59
N PHE A 444 1.05 -18.81 9.45
CA PHE A 444 1.09 -18.03 8.22
C PHE A 444 0.27 -16.74 8.30
N LYS A 445 -0.91 -16.76 8.96
CA LYS A 445 -1.70 -15.55 9.19
C LYS A 445 -0.95 -14.53 10.02
N ARG A 446 -0.34 -14.91 11.15
CA ARG A 446 0.36 -13.94 12.01
C ARG A 446 1.59 -13.31 11.35
N ASN A 447 2.28 -14.04 10.50
CA ASN A 447 3.49 -13.59 9.82
C ASN A 447 3.23 -12.53 8.74
N VAL A 448 2.03 -12.53 8.16
CA VAL A 448 1.68 -11.72 6.99
C VAL A 448 0.75 -10.55 7.32
N THR A 449 0.09 -10.58 8.48
CA THR A 449 -1.04 -9.68 8.79
C THR A 449 -0.66 -8.36 9.46
N VAL A 450 0.51 -8.27 10.11
CA VAL A 450 0.93 -7.05 10.85
C VAL A 450 2.45 -6.87 10.91
N TYR A 451 3.23 -7.95 10.82
CA TYR A 451 4.69 -7.86 10.76
C TYR A 451 5.13 -7.36 9.38
N GLY A 452 6.16 -6.51 9.33
CA GLY A 452 6.57 -5.81 8.13
C GLY A 452 5.67 -4.62 7.73
N ALA A 453 4.40 -4.57 8.15
CA ALA A 453 3.50 -3.50 7.76
C ALA A 453 3.88 -2.14 8.38
N ILE A 454 3.94 -1.10 7.54
CA ILE A 454 4.23 0.28 7.97
C ILE A 454 2.93 1.07 7.95
N ASN A 455 2.59 1.66 9.09
CA ASN A 455 1.34 2.38 9.30
C ASN A 455 1.59 3.89 9.31
N VAL A 456 1.00 4.61 8.37
CA VAL A 456 0.87 6.07 8.43
C VAL A 456 -0.51 6.40 8.95
N ARG A 457 -0.59 7.22 10.02
CA ARG A 457 -1.84 7.66 10.63
C ARG A 457 -1.86 9.16 10.80
N THR A 458 -2.88 9.82 10.26
CA THR A 458 -2.94 11.29 10.33
C THR A 458 -4.35 11.87 10.27
N ASP A 459 -4.57 12.97 11.00
CA ASP A 459 -5.75 13.83 10.87
C ASP A 459 -5.46 15.12 10.09
N GLY A 460 -4.37 15.16 9.33
CA GLY A 460 -3.90 16.30 8.57
C GLY A 460 -3.19 17.39 9.39
N LYS A 461 -3.14 17.28 10.71
CA LYS A 461 -2.38 18.18 11.59
C LYS A 461 -1.29 17.44 12.36
N LYS A 462 -1.58 16.21 12.76
CA LYS A 462 -0.64 15.32 13.45
C LYS A 462 -0.45 14.07 12.63
N CYS A 463 0.78 13.56 12.60
CA CYS A 463 1.10 12.32 11.91
C CYS A 463 1.96 11.42 12.80
N ILE A 464 1.69 10.12 12.71
CA ILE A 464 2.63 9.11 13.15
C ILE A 464 2.96 8.15 12.00
N ILE A 465 4.19 7.64 12.03
CA ILE A 465 4.57 6.40 11.35
C ILE A 465 4.78 5.34 12.42
N ALA A 466 4.17 4.17 12.25
CA ALA A 466 4.26 3.09 13.23
C ALA A 466 4.56 1.74 12.58
N GLN A 467 5.47 1.00 13.19
CA GLN A 467 5.76 -0.39 12.86
C GLN A 467 5.72 -1.23 14.13
N LYS A 468 5.39 -2.51 14.00
CA LYS A 468 5.31 -3.41 15.16
C LYS A 468 6.72 -3.78 15.63
N LEU A 469 6.94 -3.78 16.94
CA LEU A 469 8.19 -4.24 17.53
C LEU A 469 8.29 -5.77 17.46
N GLU A 470 9.50 -6.29 17.21
CA GLU A 470 9.79 -7.72 17.21
C GLU A 470 9.46 -8.37 18.55
N LYS A 471 9.95 -7.76 19.64
CA LYS A 471 9.65 -8.12 21.02
C LYS A 471 9.16 -6.89 21.78
N GLY A 472 7.88 -6.89 22.12
CA GLY A 472 7.31 -5.87 22.99
C GLY A 472 7.82 -5.98 24.42
N SER A 473 7.82 -4.88 25.17
CA SER A 473 8.11 -4.88 26.61
C SER A 473 7.06 -4.06 27.36
N GLY A 474 6.55 -4.58 28.48
CA GLY A 474 5.65 -3.85 29.39
C GLY A 474 4.45 -3.19 28.71
N GLY A 475 3.78 -3.90 27.79
CA GLY A 475 2.62 -3.43 27.02
C GLY A 475 2.95 -2.59 25.76
N LYS A 476 4.20 -2.18 25.57
CA LYS A 476 4.65 -1.49 24.34
C LYS A 476 4.82 -2.51 23.22
N ARG A 477 4.08 -2.34 22.13
CA ARG A 477 4.09 -3.24 20.96
C ARG A 477 4.43 -2.54 19.65
N TRP A 478 4.42 -1.21 19.64
CA TRP A 478 4.69 -0.40 18.45
C TRP A 478 5.91 0.48 18.66
N ASP A 479 6.72 0.57 17.63
CA ASP A 479 7.66 1.67 17.47
C ASP A 479 6.94 2.80 16.72
N ILE A 480 6.87 3.97 17.34
CA ILE A 480 6.03 5.09 16.89
C ILE A 480 6.92 6.31 16.72
N TYR A 481 6.95 6.83 15.48
CA TYR A 481 7.64 8.04 15.09
C TYR A 481 6.61 9.13 14.89
N LYS A 482 6.79 10.24 15.60
CA LYS A 482 5.93 11.41 15.48
C LYS A 482 6.51 12.32 14.41
N ILE A 483 5.69 12.68 13.43
CA ILE A 483 6.07 13.67 12.42
C ILE A 483 5.32 14.96 12.78
N GLU A 484 6.08 16.02 13.05
CA GLU A 484 5.59 17.27 13.61
C GLU A 484 6.08 18.44 12.75
N LYS A 485 5.33 19.54 12.72
CA LYS A 485 5.79 20.75 12.00
C LYS A 485 7.03 21.33 12.68
N GLY A 486 8.10 21.51 11.92
CA GLY A 486 9.29 22.24 12.32
C GLY A 486 9.07 23.75 12.33
N ARG A 487 10.13 24.51 12.68
CA ARG A 487 10.09 26.00 12.68
C ARG A 487 9.81 26.61 11.30
N ASN A 488 10.16 25.90 10.23
CA ASN A 488 9.90 26.27 8.85
C ASN A 488 8.45 25.94 8.38
N GLY A 489 7.60 25.44 9.28
CA GLY A 489 6.21 25.06 8.97
C GLY A 489 6.04 23.73 8.24
N LYS A 490 7.14 23.08 7.83
CA LYS A 490 7.12 21.77 7.15
C LYS A 490 7.19 20.63 8.17
N PHE A 491 6.54 19.51 7.87
CA PHE A 491 6.59 18.33 8.73
C PHE A 491 7.99 17.71 8.72
N GLN A 492 8.52 17.34 9.87
CA GLN A 492 9.80 16.66 10.00
C GLN A 492 9.80 15.72 11.20
N TYR A 493 10.76 14.80 11.21
CA TYR A 493 11.04 14.00 12.40
C TYR A 493 12.04 14.73 13.29
N ASN A 494 11.69 14.89 14.57
CA ASN A 494 12.61 15.37 15.60
C ASN A 494 13.01 14.18 16.48
N SER A 495 14.31 13.92 16.63
CA SER A 495 14.75 12.74 17.36
C SER A 495 14.35 12.83 18.82
N LYS A 496 13.78 11.74 19.35
CA LYS A 496 13.52 11.61 20.80
C LYS A 496 14.80 11.59 21.64
N HIS A 497 15.96 11.43 21.02
CA HIS A 497 17.27 11.33 21.65
C HIS A 497 18.05 12.65 21.69
N GLU A 498 17.57 13.70 21.02
CA GLU A 498 18.22 15.02 20.94
C GLU A 498 17.60 16.03 21.92
N ARG A 499 17.19 15.56 23.09
CA ARG A 499 16.61 16.43 24.13
C ARG A 499 17.66 17.10 24.99
#